data_AF-A0A7W0ELA8-F1
#
_entry.id   AF-A0A7W0ELA8-F1
#
_cell.length_a   1.000
_cell.length_b   1.000
_cell.length_c   1.000
_cell.angle_alpha   90.00
_cell.angle_beta   90.00
_cell.angle_gamma   90.00
#
_symmetry.space_group_name_H-M   'P 1'
#
loop_
_entity.id
_entity.type
_entity.pdbx_description
1 polymer ?
#
loop_
_entity_poly.entity_id
_entity_poly.type
_entity_poly.pdbx_seq_one_letter_code
_entity_poly.pdbx_strand_id
1 'polypeptide(L)'
;MPDLLQLDKTYHFIMETFVATGHAPHYTDIAKEFGLNPEGGKKVLRELMGTGMAMWLYPGTDLIASFAPFNNIPTHYRLTVDGQQKWFAQ
;
A
#
# COMPACT_ATOMS: atom_id res chain seq x y z
N MET A 1 9.86 -16.57 4.81
CA MET A 1 9.36 -15.67 3.75
C MET A 1 7.85 -15.80 3.78
N PRO A 2 7.06 -14.73 3.69
CA PRO A 2 5.65 -14.79 3.37
C PRO A 2 5.48 -15.64 2.12
N ASP A 3 4.46 -16.49 2.11
CA ASP A 3 4.09 -17.19 0.89
C ASP A 3 3.36 -16.25 -0.09
N LEU A 4 3.15 -16.71 -1.32
CA LEU A 4 2.46 -15.92 -2.35
C LEU A 4 1.05 -15.50 -1.91
N LEU A 5 0.38 -16.31 -1.09
CA LEU A 5 -0.94 -16.01 -0.58
C LEU A 5 -0.91 -14.84 0.41
N GLN A 6 0.11 -14.75 1.26
CA GLN A 6 0.29 -13.62 2.17
C GLN A 6 0.59 -12.32 1.41
N LEU A 7 1.39 -12.38 0.34
CA LEU A 7 1.67 -11.21 -0.50
C LEU A 7 0.40 -10.73 -1.23
N ASP A 8 -0.38 -11.65 -1.79
CA ASP A 8 -1.66 -11.35 -2.46
C ASP A 8 -2.65 -10.70 -1.50
N LYS A 9 -2.84 -11.27 -0.30
CA LYS A 9 -3.69 -10.67 0.74
C LYS A 9 -3.22 -9.28 1.16
N THR A 10 -1.90 -9.08 1.25
CA THR A 10 -1.33 -7.77 1.62
C THR A 10 -1.55 -6.74 0.52
N TYR A 11 -1.38 -7.15 -0.75
CA TYR A 11 -1.69 -6.30 -1.91
C TYR A 11 -3.16 -5.87 -1.89
N HIS A 12 -4.07 -6.83 -1.71
CA HIS A 12 -5.50 -6.59 -1.63
C HIS A 12 -5.87 -5.63 -0.49
N PHE A 13 -5.35 -5.86 0.71
CA PHE A 13 -5.57 -4.98 1.87
C PHE A 13 -5.11 -3.54 1.61
N ILE A 14 -3.94 -3.34 1.01
CA ILE A 14 -3.44 -2.00 0.67
C ILE A 14 -4.37 -1.31 -0.34
N MET A 15 -4.82 -2.03 -1.36
CA MET A 15 -5.74 -1.52 -2.38
C MET A 15 -7.10 -1.12 -1.79
N GLU A 16 -7.69 -1.97 -0.96
CA GLU A 16 -8.96 -1.67 -0.28
C GLU A 16 -8.81 -0.48 0.68
N THR A 17 -7.68 -0.40 1.39
CA THR A 17 -7.40 0.74 2.26
C THR A 17 -7.35 2.04 1.46
N PHE A 18 -6.66 2.06 0.32
CA PHE A 18 -6.68 3.22 -0.56
C PHE A 18 -8.12 3.60 -0.92
N VAL A 19 -8.90 2.67 -1.49
CA VAL A 19 -10.29 2.90 -1.91
C VAL A 19 -11.17 3.42 -0.77
N ALA A 20 -10.95 2.95 0.46
CA ALA A 20 -11.73 3.40 1.60
C ALA A 20 -11.32 4.80 2.10
N THR A 21 -10.01 5.05 2.23
CA THR A 21 -9.50 6.18 3.04
C THR A 21 -8.97 7.35 2.22
N GLY A 22 -8.56 7.14 0.97
CA GLY A 22 -7.84 8.15 0.20
C GLY A 22 -6.32 7.99 0.20
N HIS A 23 -5.76 7.16 1.10
CA HIS A 23 -4.32 7.05 1.29
C HIS A 23 -3.88 5.62 1.64
N ALA A 24 -2.60 5.32 1.47
CA ALA A 24 -2.04 4.02 1.83
C ALA A 24 -2.09 3.78 3.35
N PRO A 25 -2.13 2.51 3.79
CA PRO A 25 -1.89 2.14 5.19
C PRO A 25 -0.42 2.32 5.59
N HIS A 26 -0.17 2.38 6.90
CA HIS A 26 1.15 2.18 7.47
C HIS A 26 1.45 0.68 7.66
N TYR A 27 2.72 0.27 7.75
CA TYR A 27 3.06 -1.15 7.95
C TYR A 27 2.54 -1.72 9.29
N THR A 28 2.22 -0.86 10.26
CA THR A 28 1.57 -1.26 11.52
C THR A 28 0.09 -1.60 11.31
N ASP A 29 -0.57 -1.00 10.33
CA ASP A 29 -1.94 -1.36 9.96
C ASP A 29 -1.96 -2.73 9.28
N ILE A 30 -0.98 -3.00 8.41
CA ILE A 30 -0.72 -4.33 7.84
C ILE A 30 -0.46 -5.35 8.96
N ALA A 31 0.35 -4.99 9.96
CA ALA A 31 0.62 -5.87 11.09
C ALA A 31 -0.66 -6.19 11.86
N LYS A 32 -1.46 -5.17 12.16
CA LYS A 32 -2.73 -5.31 12.88
C LYS A 32 -3.73 -6.19 12.11
N GLU A 33 -3.86 -5.98 10.80
CA GLU A 33 -4.76 -6.75 9.93
C GLU A 33 -4.43 -8.25 9.98
N PHE A 34 -3.15 -8.60 9.89
CA PHE A 34 -2.71 -10.00 9.82
C PHE A 34 -2.31 -10.60 11.18
N GLY A 35 -2.59 -9.93 12.30
CA GLY A 35 -2.25 -10.41 13.64
C GLY A 35 -0.74 -10.55 13.87
N LEU A 36 0.07 -9.76 13.17
CA LEU A 36 1.53 -9.74 13.28
C LEU A 36 2.00 -8.67 14.28
N ASN A 37 3.25 -8.79 14.70
CA ASN A 37 3.93 -7.67 15.34
C ASN A 37 4.37 -6.62 14.28
N PRO A 38 4.77 -5.40 14.69
CA PRO A 38 5.16 -4.34 13.76
C PRO A 38 6.27 -4.74 12.78
N GLU A 39 7.29 -5.47 13.23
CA GLU A 39 8.38 -5.96 12.37
C GLU A 39 7.89 -6.97 11.33
N GLY A 40 6.91 -7.79 11.69
CA GLY A 40 6.22 -8.71 10.78
C GLY A 40 5.50 -7.96 9.67
N GLY A 41 4.68 -6.96 10.01
CA GLY A 41 4.00 -6.12 9.01
C GLY A 41 4.97 -5.38 8.09
N LYS A 42 6.05 -4.82 8.66
CA LYS A 42 7.13 -4.18 7.89
C LYS A 42 7.81 -5.14 6.94
N LYS A 43 8.09 -6.36 7.38
CA LYS A 43 8.71 -7.41 6.56
C LYS A 43 7.82 -7.77 5.38
N VAL A 44 6.53 -8.05 5.62
CA VAL A 44 5.60 -8.39 4.53
C VAL A 44 5.47 -7.24 3.54
N LEU A 45 5.37 -5.99 4.03
CA LEU A 45 5.37 -4.81 3.16
C LEU A 45 6.62 -4.78 2.27
N ARG A 46 7.82 -4.87 2.85
CA ARG A 46 9.08 -4.81 2.06
C ARG A 46 9.19 -5.93 1.04
N GLU A 47 8.76 -7.13 1.39
CA GLU A 47 8.76 -8.26 0.47
C GLU A 47 7.77 -8.05 -0.69
N LEU A 48 6.58 -7.51 -0.42
CA LEU A 48 5.63 -7.10 -1.46
C LEU A 48 6.22 -6.02 -2.37
N MET A 49 6.82 -4.96 -1.80
CA MET A 49 7.45 -3.88 -2.58
C MET A 49 8.65 -4.38 -3.40
N GLY A 50 9.28 -5.49 -3.00
CA GLY A 50 10.38 -6.15 -3.70
C GLY A 50 9.98 -7.00 -4.91
N THR A 51 8.68 -7.13 -5.21
CA THR A 51 8.17 -7.97 -6.33
C THR A 51 8.46 -7.39 -7.72
N GLY A 52 8.90 -6.14 -7.81
CA GLY A 52 9.17 -5.45 -9.09
C GLY A 52 7.93 -4.86 -9.77
N MET A 53 6.77 -4.89 -9.11
CA MET A 53 5.59 -4.15 -9.54
C MET A 53 5.80 -2.63 -9.37
N ALA A 54 4.95 -1.83 -10.01
CA ALA A 54 4.97 -0.38 -9.95
C ALA A 54 4.51 0.17 -8.59
N MET A 55 5.30 -0.08 -7.55
CA MET A 55 5.05 0.27 -6.15
C MET A 55 6.34 0.83 -5.56
N TRP A 56 6.27 1.99 -4.88
CA TRP A 56 7.44 2.65 -4.31
C TRP A 56 7.20 3.08 -2.86
N LEU A 57 8.22 2.84 -2.03
CA LEU A 57 8.31 3.44 -0.70
C LEU A 57 8.90 4.85 -0.82
N TYR A 58 8.52 5.74 0.08
CA TYR A 58 9.13 7.05 0.20
C TYR A 58 10.61 6.88 0.65
N PRO A 59 11.58 7.56 0.01
CA PRO A 59 13.00 7.32 0.25
C PRO A 59 13.39 7.39 1.72
N GLY A 60 14.15 6.39 2.19
CA GLY A 60 14.62 6.33 3.58
C GLY A 60 13.57 5.96 4.61
N THR A 61 12.35 5.57 4.19
CA THR A 61 11.25 5.23 5.10
C THR A 61 10.59 3.90 4.70
N ASP A 62 9.60 3.48 5.50
CA ASP A 62 8.67 2.38 5.18
C ASP A 62 7.26 2.90 4.85
N LEU A 63 7.14 4.18 4.48
CA LEU A 63 5.88 4.78 4.03
C LEU A 63 5.67 4.46 2.56
N ILE A 64 4.47 4.01 2.19
CA ILE A 64 4.10 3.84 0.79
C ILE A 64 3.98 5.23 0.16
N ALA A 65 4.79 5.52 -0.84
CA ALA A 65 4.66 6.73 -1.65
C ALA A 65 3.68 6.51 -2.80
N SER A 66 3.80 5.36 -3.47
CA SER A 66 3.04 5.04 -4.67
C SER A 66 2.74 3.55 -4.73
N PHE A 67 1.53 3.20 -5.16
CA PHE A 67 1.06 1.83 -5.28
C PHE A 67 0.03 1.77 -6.41
N ALA A 68 0.47 1.40 -7.63
CA ALA A 68 -0.35 1.54 -8.83
C ALA A 68 -1.77 0.95 -8.66
N PRO A 69 -2.84 1.69 -9.02
CA PRO A 69 -2.82 2.98 -9.73
C PRO A 69 -2.71 4.22 -8.82
N PHE A 70 -2.65 4.05 -7.50
CA PHE A 70 -2.71 5.16 -6.53
C PHE A 70 -1.35 5.78 -6.21
N ASN A 71 -1.38 7.05 -5.81
CA ASN A 71 -0.24 7.81 -5.33
C ASN A 71 -0.64 8.60 -4.08
N ASN A 72 0.15 8.51 -3.01
CA ASN A 72 -0.03 9.29 -1.79
C ASN A 72 0.46 10.74 -1.93
N ILE A 73 1.30 11.00 -2.93
CA ILE A 73 1.79 12.33 -3.25
C ILE A 73 0.87 12.91 -4.34
N PRO A 74 0.31 14.11 -4.17
CA PRO A 74 -0.50 14.75 -5.20
C PRO A 74 0.23 14.84 -6.55
N THR A 75 -0.44 14.38 -7.60
CA THR A 75 0.02 14.52 -8.99
C THR A 75 -1.02 15.28 -9.82
N HIS A 76 -0.72 15.52 -11.09
CA HIS A 76 -1.69 16.11 -12.02
C HIS A 76 -2.85 15.16 -12.38
N TYR A 77 -2.68 13.85 -12.13
CA TYR A 77 -3.68 12.84 -12.45
C TYR A 77 -4.57 12.59 -11.24
N ARG A 78 -5.78 13.14 -11.25
CA ARG A 78 -6.77 12.91 -10.18
C ARG A 78 -7.59 11.67 -10.48
N LEU A 79 -7.75 10.83 -9.48
CA LEU A 79 -8.58 9.63 -9.55
C LEU A 79 -9.86 9.82 -8.73
N THR A 80 -10.94 9.26 -9.27
CA THR A 80 -12.22 9.15 -8.58
C THR A 80 -12.59 7.69 -8.42
N VAL A 81 -13.08 7.32 -7.24
CA VAL A 81 -13.67 6.01 -6.96
C VAL A 81 -15.09 6.26 -6.48
N ASP A 82 -16.08 5.60 -7.10
CA ASP A 82 -17.51 5.78 -6.83
C ASP A 82 -17.96 7.25 -6.80
N GLY A 83 -17.43 8.05 -7.73
CA GLY A 83 -17.74 9.47 -7.86
C GLY A 83 -17.07 10.39 -6.82
N GLN A 84 -16.31 9.86 -5.86
CA GLN A 84 -15.55 10.66 -4.89
C GLN A 84 -14.13 10.93 -5.41
N GLN A 85 -13.65 12.17 -5.31
CA GLN A 85 -12.27 12.53 -5.66
C GLN A 85 -11.44 12.69 -4.39
N LYS A 86 -10.64 11.66 -4.07
CA LYS A 86 -9.67 11.70 -2.96
C LYS A 86 -8.24 11.38 -3.39
N TRP A 87 -8.08 10.75 -4.56
CA TRP A 87 -6.86 10.05 -4.94
C TRP A 87 -6.14 10.72 -6.10
N PHE A 88 -4.88 10.31 -6.26
CA PHE A 88 -4.02 10.66 -7.40
C PHE A 88 -3.44 9.40 -8.04
N ALA A 89 -3.10 9.48 -9.32
CA ALA A 89 -2.36 8.44 -10.04
C ALA A 89 -0.86 8.77 -10.18
N GLN A 90 -0.09 7.84 -10.75
CA GLN A 90 1.36 7.99 -10.98
C GLN A 90 1.69 8.91 -12.16
#